data_AF-A0A7W7PMV9-F1
#
_entry.id   AF-A0A7W7PMV9-F1
#
_cell.length_a   1.000
_cell.length_b   1.000
_cell.length_c   1.000
_cell.angle_alpha   90.00
_cell.angle_beta   90.00
_cell.angle_gamma   90.00
#
_symmetry.space_group_name_H-M   'P 1'
#
loop_
_entity.id
_entity.type
_entity.pdbx_description
1 polymer ?
#
loop_
_entity_poly.entity_id
_entity_poly.type
_entity_poly.pdbx_seq_one_letter_code
_entity_poly.pdbx_strand_id
1 'polypeptide(L)'
;MPRPSDWRSGLEVVGNWWPRHGAAERLPTDLEDFLGAGPRPVLIGFGSMAAGDGERLSEIAVRALRRAGLRGVLQAGSAGLAADGDDVLTVGDVPHALLFPRLAALVHHAGAGTSAAALRAGVPAVTVPVTADQPFWAGRLAALGAATGPIPFRSLTAERLADSLGQVVRRGGVHPSRRGSGAPHEERGRSGPGAQGRPAADRGVTSGRARDRCRRHDVPPAAGAGPTGCAARGAGRAASHAGRGGPGPGSAPGGRER
;
A
#
# COMPACT_ATOMS: atom_id res chain seq x y z
N MET A 1 -1.78 11.17 14.58
CA MET A 1 -0.66 12.13 14.53
C MET A 1 -1.13 13.43 15.15
N PRO A 2 -0.31 14.11 15.98
CA PRO A 2 -0.69 15.43 16.48
C PRO A 2 -0.78 16.43 15.32
N ARG A 3 -1.59 17.47 15.49
CA ARG A 3 -1.65 18.61 14.57
C ARG A 3 -0.29 19.33 14.56
N PRO A 4 0.31 19.60 13.38
CA PRO A 4 1.51 20.42 13.29
C PRO A 4 1.29 21.84 13.83
N SER A 5 2.28 22.35 14.57
CA SER A 5 2.20 23.66 15.25
C SER A 5 2.22 24.85 14.29
N ASP A 6 2.69 24.65 13.07
CA ASP A 6 2.79 25.63 11.99
C ASP A 6 1.53 25.73 11.13
N TRP A 7 0.52 24.89 11.38
CA TRP A 7 -0.76 24.97 10.66
C TRP A 7 -1.58 26.19 11.09
N ARG A 8 -2.02 26.98 10.10
CA ARG A 8 -2.97 28.10 10.30
C ARG A 8 -4.24 27.67 11.04
N SER A 9 -4.86 28.61 11.74
CA SER A 9 -6.18 28.40 12.36
C SER A 9 -7.20 27.87 11.35
N GLY A 10 -8.05 26.93 11.76
CA GLY A 10 -9.06 26.29 10.91
C GLY A 10 -8.63 25.04 10.14
N LEU A 11 -7.36 24.62 10.21
CA LEU A 11 -6.91 23.31 9.68
C LEU A 11 -6.86 22.25 10.80
N GLU A 12 -7.57 21.14 10.65
CA GLU A 12 -7.69 20.12 11.69
C GLU A 12 -7.31 18.72 11.20
N VAL A 13 -6.77 17.91 12.11
CA VAL A 13 -6.55 16.48 11.88
C VAL A 13 -7.83 15.75 12.27
N VAL A 14 -8.67 15.43 11.29
CA VAL A 14 -10.01 14.84 11.50
C VAL A 14 -10.03 13.30 11.57
N GLY A 15 -8.86 12.67 11.51
CA GLY A 15 -8.73 11.21 11.48
C GLY A 15 -8.96 10.60 10.09
N ASN A 16 -9.03 9.28 10.07
CA ASN A 16 -9.16 8.50 8.83
C ASN A 16 -10.61 8.38 8.38
N TRP A 17 -10.82 8.39 7.07
CA TRP A 17 -12.09 8.06 6.46
C TRP A 17 -12.11 6.58 6.12
N TRP A 18 -13.15 5.89 6.59
CA TRP A 18 -13.25 4.45 6.47
C TRP A 18 -14.26 4.08 5.38
N PRO A 19 -13.96 3.06 4.56
CA PRO A 19 -14.97 2.47 3.69
C PRO A 19 -16.18 2.02 4.50
N ARG A 20 -17.38 2.25 3.95
CA ARG A 20 -18.59 1.66 4.51
C ARG A 20 -18.69 0.23 4.04
N HIS A 21 -18.77 -0.70 4.98
CA HIS A 21 -19.03 -2.10 4.69
C HIS A 21 -20.48 -2.44 5.00
N GLY A 22 -21.13 -3.16 4.08
CA GLY A 22 -22.50 -3.61 4.29
C GLY A 22 -22.55 -4.76 5.30
N ALA A 23 -23.65 -4.90 6.05
CA ALA A 23 -23.81 -6.00 7.02
C ALA A 23 -23.70 -7.40 6.38
N ALA A 24 -23.99 -7.51 5.08
CA ALA A 24 -23.91 -8.74 4.29
C ALA A 24 -22.56 -8.96 3.59
N GLU A 25 -21.60 -8.05 3.72
CA GLU A 25 -20.30 -8.19 3.06
C GLU A 25 -19.51 -9.36 3.68
N ARG A 26 -18.92 -10.20 2.83
CA ARG A 26 -18.20 -11.41 3.22
C ARG A 26 -16.91 -11.51 2.45
N LEU A 27 -15.95 -12.25 3.00
CA LEU A 27 -14.78 -12.65 2.24
C LEU A 27 -15.17 -13.80 1.28
N PRO A 28 -14.47 -13.93 0.15
CA PRO A 28 -14.62 -15.08 -0.75
C PRO A 28 -14.49 -16.42 0.00
N THR A 29 -15.24 -17.44 -0.41
CA THR A 29 -15.32 -18.74 0.29
C THR A 29 -13.95 -19.43 0.37
N ASP A 30 -13.18 -19.41 -0.70
CA ASP A 30 -11.81 -19.93 -0.76
C ASP A 30 -10.88 -19.27 0.27
N LEU A 31 -11.01 -17.94 0.44
CA LEU A 31 -10.27 -17.20 1.46
C LEU A 31 -10.75 -17.53 2.88
N GLU A 32 -12.06 -17.72 3.07
CA GLU A 32 -12.61 -18.20 4.35
C GLU A 32 -12.06 -19.59 4.71
N ASP A 33 -12.10 -20.53 3.78
CA ASP A 33 -11.62 -21.89 3.95
C ASP A 33 -10.11 -21.91 4.25
N PHE A 34 -9.32 -21.14 3.49
CA PHE A 34 -7.88 -21.02 3.71
C PHE A 34 -7.55 -20.47 5.10
N LEU A 35 -8.32 -19.48 5.58
CA LEU A 35 -8.16 -18.88 6.90
C LEU A 35 -8.59 -19.82 8.04
N GLY A 36 -9.53 -20.72 7.79
CA GLY A 36 -9.97 -21.75 8.73
C GLY A 36 -9.07 -23.00 8.79
N ALA A 37 -8.31 -23.29 7.73
CA ALA A 37 -7.55 -24.52 7.58
C ALA A 37 -6.26 -24.61 8.44
N GLY A 38 -5.91 -23.59 9.23
CA GLY A 38 -4.70 -23.66 10.07
C GLY A 38 -4.32 -22.35 10.76
N PRO A 39 -3.02 -22.16 11.08
CA PRO A 39 -2.54 -20.94 11.73
C PRO A 39 -2.82 -19.68 10.89
N ARG A 40 -3.00 -18.55 11.58
CA ARG A 40 -3.23 -17.24 10.94
C ARG A 40 -2.14 -16.94 9.89
N PRO A 41 -2.50 -16.69 8.63
CA PRO A 41 -1.52 -16.45 7.57
C PRO A 41 -1.00 -15.00 7.61
N VAL A 42 0.04 -14.75 6.83
CA VAL A 42 0.55 -13.40 6.55
C VAL A 42 -0.02 -12.90 5.22
N LEU A 43 -0.56 -11.68 5.17
CA LEU A 43 -0.89 -11.04 3.89
C LEU A 43 0.34 -10.33 3.33
N ILE A 44 0.63 -10.53 2.05
CA ILE A 44 1.67 -9.80 1.32
C ILE A 44 1.02 -9.07 0.14
N GLY A 45 1.08 -7.74 0.16
CA GLY A 45 0.53 -6.91 -0.90
C GLY A 45 1.26 -5.58 -1.04
N PHE A 46 1.85 -5.33 -2.21
CA PHE A 46 2.62 -4.11 -2.47
C PHE A 46 1.77 -2.95 -3.01
N GLY A 47 0.46 -3.14 -3.17
CA GLY A 47 -0.47 -2.11 -3.64
C GLY A 47 -0.20 -1.65 -5.07
N SER A 48 -0.67 -0.45 -5.42
CA SER A 48 -0.67 0.04 -6.80
C SER A 48 0.69 0.50 -7.34
N MET A 49 1.71 0.57 -6.48
CA MET A 49 2.96 1.29 -6.75
C MET A 49 4.13 0.39 -7.17
N ALA A 50 3.89 -0.91 -7.32
CA ALA A 50 4.89 -1.90 -7.75
C ALA A 50 4.51 -2.57 -9.08
N ALA A 51 3.82 -1.83 -9.96
CA ALA A 51 3.43 -2.33 -11.28
C ALA A 51 4.66 -2.71 -12.11
N GLY A 52 4.65 -3.90 -12.72
CA GLY A 52 5.73 -4.41 -13.57
C GLY A 52 6.73 -5.35 -12.88
N ASP A 53 6.69 -5.48 -11.55
CA ASP A 53 7.58 -6.37 -10.78
C ASP A 53 6.87 -7.66 -10.29
N GLY A 54 5.68 -7.98 -10.81
CA GLY A 54 4.78 -9.00 -10.27
C GLY A 54 5.38 -10.39 -10.10
N GLU A 55 6.04 -10.91 -11.14
CA GLU A 55 6.70 -12.22 -11.11
C GLU A 55 7.79 -12.26 -10.03
N ARG A 56 8.74 -11.32 -10.10
CA ARG A 56 9.83 -11.18 -9.13
C ARG A 56 9.32 -11.05 -7.70
N LEU A 57 8.30 -10.22 -7.46
CA LEU A 57 7.74 -10.00 -6.13
C LEU A 57 6.97 -11.23 -5.62
N SER A 58 6.28 -11.95 -6.51
CA SER A 58 5.61 -13.21 -6.16
C SER A 58 6.64 -14.26 -5.72
N GLU A 59 7.73 -14.41 -6.48
CA GLU A 59 8.80 -15.34 -6.11
C GLU A 59 9.47 -14.97 -4.78
N ILE A 60 9.71 -13.67 -4.54
CA ILE A 60 10.26 -13.20 -3.27
C ILE A 60 9.29 -13.50 -2.12
N ALA A 61 7.99 -13.23 -2.32
CA ALA A 61 6.96 -13.43 -1.32
C ALA A 61 6.84 -14.92 -0.93
N VAL A 62 6.70 -15.81 -1.92
CA VAL A 62 6.59 -17.26 -1.70
C VAL A 62 7.85 -17.82 -1.03
N ARG A 63 9.04 -17.44 -1.52
CA ARG A 63 10.30 -17.87 -0.90
C ARG A 63 10.42 -17.38 0.54
N ALA A 64 10.04 -16.14 0.81
CA ALA A 64 10.11 -15.58 2.16
C ALA A 64 9.15 -16.29 3.13
N LEU A 65 7.91 -16.54 2.71
CA LEU A 65 6.90 -17.27 3.49
C LEU A 65 7.38 -18.67 3.86
N ARG A 66 7.84 -19.43 2.87
CA ARG A 66 8.35 -20.80 3.07
C ARG A 66 9.59 -20.84 3.95
N ARG A 67 10.54 -19.91 3.77
CA ARG A 67 11.72 -19.79 4.64
C ARG A 67 11.35 -19.44 6.08
N ALA A 68 10.28 -18.68 6.28
CA ALA A 68 9.77 -18.34 7.62
C ALA A 68 8.88 -19.43 8.22
N GLY A 69 8.52 -20.49 7.47
CA GLY A 69 7.57 -21.51 7.90
C GLY A 69 6.14 -20.97 8.06
N LEU A 70 5.75 -19.97 7.25
CA LEU A 70 4.47 -19.28 7.36
C LEU A 70 3.61 -19.56 6.12
N ARG A 71 2.31 -19.73 6.34
CA ARG A 71 1.30 -19.67 5.28
C ARG A 71 1.00 -18.22 4.93
N GLY A 72 0.63 -17.95 3.68
CA GLY A 72 0.42 -16.58 3.21
C GLY A 72 -0.79 -16.39 2.31
N VAL A 73 -1.26 -15.15 2.29
CA VAL A 73 -2.20 -14.65 1.28
C VAL A 73 -1.44 -13.62 0.44
N LEU A 74 -1.45 -13.77 -0.88
CA LEU A 74 -0.91 -12.77 -1.80
C LEU A 74 -2.05 -11.90 -2.32
N GLN A 75 -1.97 -10.59 -2.09
CA GLN A 75 -2.93 -9.68 -2.69
C GLN A 75 -2.39 -9.22 -4.04
N ALA A 76 -3.03 -9.67 -5.13
CA ALA A 76 -2.56 -9.47 -6.49
C ALA A 76 -2.29 -7.98 -6.77
N GLY A 77 -3.27 -7.12 -6.48
CA GLY A 77 -3.21 -5.68 -6.69
C GLY A 77 -2.79 -5.32 -8.13
N SER A 78 -2.34 -4.09 -8.36
CA SER A 78 -1.81 -3.72 -9.68
C SER A 78 -0.40 -4.24 -9.95
N ALA A 79 0.26 -4.79 -8.93
CA ALA A 79 1.56 -5.44 -9.07
C ALA A 79 1.43 -6.82 -9.74
N GLY A 80 0.24 -7.42 -9.74
CA GLY A 80 -0.01 -8.71 -10.39
C GLY A 80 0.65 -9.87 -9.64
N LEU A 81 0.62 -9.85 -8.30
CA LEU A 81 1.14 -10.97 -7.52
C LEU A 81 0.29 -12.22 -7.78
N ALA A 82 0.94 -13.34 -8.02
CA ALA A 82 0.27 -14.61 -8.23
C ALA A 82 1.18 -15.76 -7.79
N ALA A 83 0.61 -16.63 -6.96
CA ALA A 83 1.13 -17.95 -6.64
C ALA A 83 -0.01 -18.82 -6.13
N ASP A 84 0.13 -20.13 -6.29
CA ASP A 84 -0.82 -21.11 -5.81
C ASP A 84 -0.09 -22.26 -5.11
N GLY A 85 -0.75 -22.85 -4.12
CA GLY A 85 -0.26 -23.96 -3.31
C GLY A 85 -0.97 -24.05 -1.96
N ASP A 86 -0.85 -25.19 -1.29
CA ASP A 86 -1.52 -25.46 -0.01
C ASP A 86 -1.18 -24.41 1.09
N ASP A 87 0.00 -23.80 0.98
CA ASP A 87 0.52 -22.79 1.90
C ASP A 87 0.29 -21.34 1.46
N VAL A 88 -0.19 -21.10 0.23
CA VAL A 88 -0.32 -19.76 -0.36
C VAL A 88 -1.61 -19.61 -1.18
N LEU A 89 -2.44 -18.63 -0.82
CA LEU A 89 -3.63 -18.26 -1.59
C LEU A 89 -3.47 -16.87 -2.23
N THR A 90 -3.73 -16.75 -3.53
CA THR A 90 -3.79 -15.43 -4.19
C THR A 90 -5.22 -14.90 -4.19
N VAL A 91 -5.39 -13.63 -3.83
CA VAL A 91 -6.69 -12.95 -3.80
C VAL A 91 -6.64 -11.62 -4.55
N GLY A 92 -7.80 -11.20 -5.04
CA GLY A 92 -8.03 -9.85 -5.56
C GLY A 92 -8.25 -8.83 -4.45
N ASP A 93 -9.02 -7.78 -4.75
CA ASP A 93 -9.40 -6.79 -3.76
C ASP A 93 -10.40 -7.39 -2.76
N VAL A 94 -10.04 -7.32 -1.48
CA VAL A 94 -10.86 -7.80 -0.37
C VAL A 94 -10.97 -6.76 0.74
N PRO A 95 -12.07 -6.74 1.50
CA PRO A 95 -12.25 -5.76 2.57
C PRO A 95 -11.20 -5.92 3.68
N HIS A 96 -10.28 -4.97 3.79
CA HIS A 96 -9.24 -5.00 4.82
C HIS A 96 -9.82 -5.09 6.23
N ALA A 97 -10.99 -4.48 6.48
CA ALA A 97 -11.67 -4.54 7.77
C ALA A 97 -12.09 -5.97 8.17
N LEU A 98 -12.37 -6.85 7.21
CA LEU A 98 -12.73 -8.24 7.44
C LEU A 98 -11.48 -9.13 7.49
N LEU A 99 -10.50 -8.89 6.62
CA LEU A 99 -9.32 -9.73 6.51
C LEU A 99 -8.28 -9.47 7.60
N PHE A 100 -7.90 -8.21 7.84
CA PHE A 100 -6.74 -7.88 8.68
C PHE A 100 -6.81 -8.41 10.11
N PRO A 101 -7.97 -8.40 10.79
CA PRO A 101 -8.10 -8.97 12.14
C PRO A 101 -7.76 -10.47 12.23
N ARG A 102 -7.71 -11.18 11.10
CA ARG A 102 -7.45 -12.63 11.02
C ARG A 102 -6.01 -12.98 10.61
N LEU A 103 -5.16 -11.98 10.33
CA LEU A 103 -3.79 -12.18 9.87
C LEU A 103 -2.77 -12.22 11.02
N ALA A 104 -1.70 -12.99 10.90
CA ALA A 104 -0.57 -12.94 11.84
C ALA A 104 0.29 -11.68 11.66
N ALA A 105 0.47 -11.25 10.40
CA ALA A 105 1.18 -10.03 10.05
C ALA A 105 0.77 -9.55 8.64
N LEU A 106 1.16 -8.31 8.32
CA LEU A 106 0.92 -7.68 7.02
C LEU A 106 2.22 -7.16 6.40
N VAL A 107 2.50 -7.49 5.14
CA VAL A 107 3.55 -6.84 4.34
C VAL A 107 2.90 -5.87 3.38
N HIS A 108 3.26 -4.59 3.46
CA HIS A 108 2.72 -3.57 2.56
C HIS A 108 3.67 -2.39 2.31
N HIS A 109 3.36 -1.58 1.31
CA HIS A 109 4.19 -0.45 0.90
C HIS A 109 4.11 0.79 1.81
N ALA A 110 3.46 0.71 2.98
CA ALA A 110 3.22 1.85 3.87
C ALA A 110 2.36 3.01 3.31
N GLY A 111 1.42 2.75 2.40
CA GLY A 111 0.41 3.76 2.04
C GLY A 111 -0.46 4.18 3.23
N ALA A 112 -0.90 5.43 3.27
CA ALA A 112 -1.63 6.00 4.42
C ALA A 112 -2.87 5.19 4.82
N GLY A 113 -3.70 4.80 3.84
CA GLY A 113 -4.94 4.05 4.07
C GLY A 113 -4.68 2.65 4.63
N THR A 114 -3.77 1.89 4.02
CA THR A 114 -3.39 0.54 4.48
C THR A 114 -2.72 0.59 5.85
N SER A 115 -1.86 1.57 6.11
CA SER A 115 -1.23 1.78 7.42
C SER A 115 -2.27 2.03 8.51
N ALA A 116 -3.26 2.87 8.22
CA ALA A 116 -4.36 3.14 9.15
C ALA A 116 -5.24 1.90 9.38
N ALA A 117 -5.55 1.14 8.32
CA ALA A 117 -6.30 -0.10 8.44
C ALA A 117 -5.57 -1.16 9.27
N ALA A 118 -4.24 -1.30 9.08
CA ALA A 118 -3.41 -2.21 9.86
C ALA A 118 -3.40 -1.85 11.35
N LEU A 119 -3.18 -0.56 11.66
CA LEU A 119 -3.26 -0.04 13.04
C LEU A 119 -4.64 -0.27 13.66
N ARG A 120 -5.72 -0.02 12.91
CA ARG A 120 -7.09 -0.23 13.38
C ARG A 120 -7.37 -1.71 13.70
N ALA A 121 -6.86 -2.63 12.89
CA ALA A 121 -7.00 -4.06 13.10
C ALA A 121 -6.05 -4.62 14.18
N GLY A 122 -5.06 -3.83 14.61
CA GLY A 122 -4.03 -4.28 15.55
C GLY A 122 -3.10 -5.35 14.97
N VAL A 123 -2.98 -5.43 13.65
CA VAL A 123 -2.09 -6.39 12.97
C VAL A 123 -0.70 -5.77 12.81
N PRO A 124 0.38 -6.45 13.24
CA PRO A 124 1.72 -5.91 13.11
C PRO A 124 2.21 -6.06 11.66
N ALA A 125 3.09 -5.16 11.23
CA ALA A 125 3.46 -5.02 9.82
C ALA A 125 4.97 -5.13 9.52
N VAL A 126 5.28 -5.49 8.27
CA VAL A 126 6.57 -5.26 7.62
C VAL A 126 6.32 -4.27 6.49
N THR A 127 7.00 -3.14 6.53
CA THR A 127 6.79 -2.08 5.53
C THR A 127 7.88 -2.07 4.49
N VAL A 128 7.50 -2.00 3.21
CA VAL A 128 8.41 -1.91 2.07
C VAL A 128 8.11 -0.65 1.25
N PRO A 129 8.49 0.55 1.73
CA PRO A 129 8.16 1.80 1.06
C PRO A 129 8.82 1.92 -0.31
N VAL A 130 8.06 2.40 -1.28
CA VAL A 130 8.45 2.61 -2.68
C VAL A 130 8.65 4.10 -2.99
N THR A 131 7.69 4.97 -2.66
CA THR A 131 7.73 6.41 -2.99
C THR A 131 6.77 7.27 -2.15
N ALA A 132 6.67 8.57 -2.46
CA ALA A 132 5.74 9.54 -1.87
C ALA A 132 5.84 9.62 -0.33
N ASP A 133 4.71 9.52 0.37
CA ASP A 133 4.59 9.62 1.83
C ASP A 133 4.91 8.29 2.55
N GLN A 134 5.20 7.22 1.80
CA GLN A 134 5.38 5.88 2.34
C GLN A 134 6.56 5.76 3.31
N PRO A 135 7.75 6.35 3.06
CA PRO A 135 8.85 6.31 4.03
C PRO A 135 8.48 6.98 5.36
N PHE A 136 7.68 8.05 5.30
CA PHE A 136 7.18 8.73 6.50
C PHE A 136 6.29 7.79 7.31
N TRP A 137 5.26 7.19 6.70
CA TRP A 137 4.36 6.27 7.41
C TRP A 137 5.07 5.02 7.92
N ALA A 138 6.00 4.47 7.14
CA ALA A 138 6.81 3.34 7.55
C ALA A 138 7.63 3.66 8.82
N GLY A 139 8.28 4.82 8.84
CA GLY A 139 9.00 5.30 10.02
C GLY A 139 8.08 5.51 11.24
N ARG A 140 6.86 6.04 11.03
CA ARG A 140 5.86 6.20 12.10
C ARG A 140 5.40 4.86 12.66
N LEU A 141 5.11 3.87 11.82
CA LEU A 141 4.70 2.53 12.26
C LEU A 141 5.81 1.83 13.05
N ALA A 142 7.06 1.92 12.58
CA ALA A 142 8.21 1.36 13.28
C ALA A 142 8.41 2.02 14.66
N ALA A 143 8.32 3.36 14.73
CA ALA A 143 8.45 4.10 15.99
C ALA A 143 7.34 3.77 17.01
N LEU A 144 6.15 3.38 16.54
CA LEU A 144 5.05 2.93 17.39
C LEU A 144 5.17 1.45 17.81
N GLY A 145 6.15 0.71 17.29
CA GLY A 145 6.25 -0.73 17.47
C GLY A 145 5.17 -1.53 16.73
N ALA A 146 4.40 -0.88 15.85
CA ALA A 146 3.39 -1.52 15.00
C ALA A 146 3.99 -2.18 13.76
N ALA A 147 5.25 -1.86 13.42
CA ALA A 147 5.99 -2.49 12.35
C ALA A 147 7.45 -2.76 12.73
N THR A 148 8.10 -3.64 11.98
CA THR A 148 9.56 -3.74 11.94
C THR A 148 10.19 -2.49 11.28
N GLY A 149 11.51 -2.36 11.35
CA GLY A 149 12.20 -1.35 10.55
C GLY A 149 11.90 -1.53 9.07
N PRO A 150 11.68 -0.44 8.29
CA PRO A 150 11.32 -0.56 6.88
C PRO A 150 12.40 -1.27 6.08
N ILE A 151 11.98 -2.13 5.15
CA ILE A 151 12.86 -2.70 4.13
C ILE A 151 12.83 -1.76 2.93
N PRO A 152 13.94 -1.10 2.55
CA PRO A 152 13.97 -0.32 1.32
C PRO A 152 13.65 -1.21 0.11
N PHE A 153 12.72 -0.78 -0.75
CA PHE A 153 12.25 -1.59 -1.89
C PHE A 153 13.39 -2.10 -2.78
N ARG A 154 14.41 -1.27 -3.03
CA ARG A 154 15.61 -1.64 -3.82
C ARG A 154 16.44 -2.77 -3.21
N SER A 155 16.32 -2.97 -1.90
CA SER A 155 17.03 -4.02 -1.15
C SER A 155 16.12 -5.20 -0.78
N LEU A 156 14.87 -5.22 -1.27
CA LEU A 156 13.93 -6.30 -0.98
C LEU A 156 14.45 -7.62 -1.56
N THR A 157 14.59 -8.60 -0.67
CA THR A 157 15.01 -9.98 -0.95
C THR A 157 14.15 -10.93 -0.12
N ALA A 158 14.08 -12.20 -0.52
CA ALA A 158 13.33 -13.22 0.22
C ALA A 158 13.88 -13.40 1.64
N GLU A 159 15.20 -13.27 1.81
CA GLU A 159 15.90 -13.43 3.08
C GLU A 159 15.53 -12.30 4.04
N ARG A 160 15.67 -11.05 3.61
CA ARG A 160 15.32 -9.89 4.44
C ARG A 160 13.84 -9.87 4.81
N LEU A 161 12.98 -10.28 3.87
CA LEU A 161 11.56 -10.38 4.11
C LEU A 161 11.25 -11.49 5.13
N ALA A 162 11.82 -12.68 4.97
CA ALA A 162 11.67 -13.80 5.90
C ALA A 162 12.13 -13.44 7.31
N ASP A 163 13.29 -12.79 7.46
CA ASP A 163 13.83 -12.37 8.75
C ASP A 163 12.88 -11.38 9.44
N SER A 164 12.34 -10.41 8.68
CA SER A 164 11.40 -9.42 9.19
C SER A 164 10.05 -10.06 9.57
N LEU A 165 9.58 -11.04 8.79
CA LEU A 165 8.39 -11.82 9.10
C LEU A 165 8.57 -12.64 10.39
N GLY A 166 9.70 -13.35 10.53
CA GLY A 166 10.01 -14.09 11.75
C GLY A 166 10.11 -13.18 12.97
N GLN A 167 10.66 -11.97 12.84
CA GLN A 167 10.68 -10.98 13.92
C GLN A 167 9.29 -10.48 14.30
N VAL A 168 8.47 -10.09 13.31
CA VAL A 168 7.17 -9.47 13.58
C VAL A 168 6.17 -10.46 14.16
N VAL A 169 6.15 -11.71 13.67
CA VAL A 169 5.23 -12.75 14.17
C VAL A 169 5.61 -13.18 15.60
N ARG A 170 6.90 -13.33 15.91
CA ARG A 170 7.35 -13.65 17.29
C ARG A 170 6.99 -12.54 18.28
N ARG A 171 7.09 -11.27 17.87
CA ARG A 171 6.67 -10.13 18.68
C ARG A 171 5.15 -10.05 18.83
N GLY A 172 4.41 -10.34 17.76
CA GLY A 172 2.95 -10.37 17.76
C GLY A 172 2.34 -11.50 18.61
N GLY A 173 3.09 -12.58 18.85
CA GLY A 173 2.73 -13.63 19.80
C GLY A 173 2.74 -13.18 21.28
N VAL A 174 3.30 -11.99 21.57
CA VAL A 174 3.36 -11.40 22.91
C VAL A 174 2.60 -10.06 22.92
N HIS A 175 1.26 -10.09 22.89
CA HIS A 175 0.43 -9.29 23.80
C HIS A 175 -1.08 -9.52 23.63
N PRO A 176 -1.84 -9.66 24.75
CA PRO A 176 -3.28 -9.47 24.74
C PRO A 176 -3.60 -8.02 24.37
N SER A 177 -4.56 -7.87 23.46
CA SER A 177 -5.35 -6.68 23.17
C SER A 177 -5.12 -5.49 24.13
N ARG A 178 -4.20 -4.59 23.77
CA ARG A 178 -4.31 -3.20 24.21
C ARG A 178 -5.53 -2.62 23.49
N ARG A 179 -6.71 -2.83 24.07
CA ARG A 179 -7.88 -1.98 23.82
C ARG A 179 -7.40 -0.56 24.06
N GLY A 180 -7.18 0.18 22.97
CA GLY A 180 -7.07 1.62 23.05
C GLY A 180 -8.33 2.12 23.77
N SER A 181 -8.13 2.87 24.83
CA SER A 181 -9.14 3.70 25.48
C SER A 181 -9.74 4.64 24.44
N GLY A 182 -10.74 4.17 23.73
CA GLY A 182 -11.64 5.02 22.96
C GLY A 182 -12.47 5.80 23.95
N ALA A 183 -12.16 7.08 24.14
CA ALA A 183 -13.14 8.00 24.67
C ALA A 183 -14.30 8.06 23.66
N PRO A 184 -15.57 7.89 24.08
CA PRO A 184 -16.71 8.01 23.18
C PRO A 184 -16.78 9.46 22.69
N HIS A 185 -16.73 9.65 21.38
CA HIS A 185 -17.10 10.92 20.77
C HIS A 185 -18.64 10.96 20.76
N GLU A 186 -19.22 11.71 21.70
CA GLU A 186 -20.63 12.07 21.65
C GLU A 186 -20.90 12.87 20.37
N GLU A 187 -21.83 12.34 19.59
CA GLU A 187 -22.45 12.95 18.43
C GLU A 187 -23.29 14.15 18.89
N ARG A 188 -22.70 15.35 18.89
CA ARG A 188 -23.47 16.59 19.10
C ARG A 188 -24.33 16.85 17.87
N GLY A 189 -25.60 16.47 17.98
CA GLY A 189 -26.67 16.93 17.10
C GLY A 189 -26.67 18.46 17.03
N ARG A 190 -26.66 19.00 15.80
CA ARG A 190 -26.85 20.42 15.55
C ARG A 190 -28.35 20.74 15.66
N SER A 191 -28.77 21.22 16.82
CA SER A 191 -29.99 22.01 16.97
C SER A 191 -29.63 23.48 16.73
N GLY A 192 -30.15 24.08 15.66
CA GLY A 192 -29.99 25.51 15.42
C GLY A 192 -30.87 26.36 16.34
N PRO A 193 -30.61 27.67 16.41
CA PRO A 193 -31.69 28.61 16.66
C PRO A 193 -31.69 29.75 15.62
N GLY A 194 -32.91 30.10 15.21
CA GLY A 194 -33.19 31.31 14.47
C GLY A 194 -33.21 32.56 15.35
N ALA A 195 -33.03 33.68 14.64
CA ALA A 195 -33.63 35.00 14.85
C ALA A 195 -33.18 35.92 16.01
N GLN A 196 -32.43 36.95 15.59
CA GLN A 196 -32.69 38.40 15.74
C GLN A 196 -32.44 39.13 17.08
N GLY A 197 -31.55 40.14 17.03
CA GLY A 197 -31.42 41.24 17.99
C GLY A 197 -30.17 42.09 17.72
N ARG A 198 -30.35 43.39 17.41
CA ARG A 198 -29.38 44.36 16.83
C ARG A 198 -28.47 45.09 17.87
N PRO A 199 -27.53 45.98 17.46
CA PRO A 199 -26.16 46.08 18.01
C PRO A 199 -25.81 47.37 18.78
N ALA A 200 -24.60 47.41 19.37
CA ALA A 200 -23.79 48.60 19.71
C ALA A 200 -22.38 48.12 20.12
N ALA A 201 -21.25 48.83 20.07
CA ALA A 201 -20.74 49.98 19.32
C ALA A 201 -19.21 49.97 19.54
N ASP A 202 -18.47 50.28 18.48
CA ASP A 202 -17.18 50.96 18.31
C ASP A 202 -16.05 51.01 19.40
N ARG A 203 -14.84 51.30 18.87
CA ARG A 203 -13.50 51.58 19.45
C ARG A 203 -12.58 50.35 19.44
N GLY A 204 -11.38 50.34 18.86
CA GLY A 204 -10.57 51.36 18.21
C GLY A 204 -9.11 50.88 18.17
N VAL A 205 -8.51 50.88 16.97
CA VAL A 205 -7.11 51.24 16.65
C VAL A 205 -5.94 50.49 17.35
N THR A 206 -5.12 49.78 16.58
CA THR A 206 -3.74 50.19 16.19
C THR A 206 -3.07 49.14 15.32
N SER A 207 -2.48 49.60 14.22
CA SER A 207 -1.68 48.83 13.27
C SER A 207 -0.21 48.80 13.70
N GLY A 208 0.29 47.60 14.05
CA GLY A 208 1.71 47.34 14.31
C GLY A 208 2.37 46.71 13.09
N ARG A 209 3.07 47.52 12.28
CA ARG A 209 3.81 47.11 11.08
C ARG A 209 5.17 46.54 11.49
N ALA A 210 5.30 45.21 11.60
CA ALA A 210 6.59 44.55 11.74
C ALA A 210 7.20 44.26 10.36
N ARG A 211 8.42 44.74 10.13
CA ARG A 211 9.19 44.57 8.89
C ARG A 211 9.89 43.21 8.91
N ASP A 212 9.52 42.32 8.01
CA ASP A 212 10.28 41.10 7.68
C ASP A 212 11.62 41.48 7.04
N ARG A 213 12.72 40.99 7.63
CA ARG A 213 14.02 40.88 6.95
C ARG A 213 14.29 39.41 6.67
N CYS A 214 13.82 38.92 5.52
CA CYS A 214 14.31 37.66 4.96
C CYS A 214 15.75 37.87 4.46
N ARG A 215 16.72 37.29 5.17
CA ARG A 215 18.07 37.06 4.65
C ARG A 215 17.96 35.97 3.57
N ARG A 216 18.40 36.30 2.36
CA ARG A 216 18.62 35.34 1.28
C ARG A 216 19.84 34.49 1.65
N HIS A 217 19.70 33.18 1.61
CA HIS A 217 20.84 32.27 1.58
C HIS A 217 21.22 32.03 0.11
N ASP A 218 22.45 32.42 -0.23
CA ASP A 218 23.09 32.14 -1.50
C ASP A 218 23.33 30.64 -1.68
N VAL A 219 23.02 30.14 -2.88
CA VAL A 219 23.38 28.80 -3.37
C VAL A 219 24.48 28.98 -4.42
N PRO A 220 25.66 28.33 -4.30
CA PRO A 220 26.72 28.46 -5.30
C PRO A 220 26.45 27.63 -6.57
N PRO A 221 26.99 28.05 -7.74
CA PRO A 221 26.70 27.41 -9.03
C PRO A 221 27.50 26.12 -9.25
N ALA A 222 26.86 25.16 -9.93
CA ALA A 222 27.49 23.95 -10.45
C ALA A 222 28.32 24.26 -11.71
N ALA A 223 29.51 23.68 -11.77
CA ALA A 223 30.50 23.84 -12.83
C ALA A 223 30.26 22.88 -14.01
N GLY A 224 30.64 23.34 -15.22
CA GLY A 224 31.32 22.52 -16.22
C GLY A 224 30.47 21.96 -17.36
N ALA A 225 30.47 22.66 -18.49
CA ALA A 225 30.04 22.15 -19.79
C ALA A 225 31.24 21.92 -20.72
N GLY A 226 31.26 20.76 -21.38
CA GLY A 226 31.81 20.53 -22.73
C GLY A 226 33.02 19.57 -22.84
N PRO A 227 33.31 18.98 -24.03
CA PRO A 227 32.52 18.98 -25.27
C PRO A 227 32.39 17.63 -26.02
N THR A 228 31.39 17.60 -26.91
CA THR A 228 31.24 16.90 -28.22
C THR A 228 32.06 15.65 -28.58
N GLY A 229 31.34 14.62 -29.04
CA GLY A 229 31.85 13.56 -29.92
C GLY A 229 30.74 13.03 -30.84
N CYS A 230 30.78 13.44 -32.11
CA CYS A 230 29.90 13.01 -33.19
C CYS A 230 30.51 11.77 -33.87
N ALA A 231 29.75 10.69 -34.06
CA ALA A 231 30.08 9.64 -35.02
C ALA A 231 28.81 8.97 -35.56
N ALA A 232 28.62 9.09 -36.86
CA ALA A 232 27.60 8.42 -37.66
C ALA A 232 28.03 7.00 -38.09
N ARG A 233 27.03 6.14 -38.35
CA ARG A 233 26.95 4.95 -39.25
C ARG A 233 25.98 3.95 -38.60
N GLY A 234 25.07 3.27 -39.28
CA GLY A 234 24.71 3.19 -40.70
C GLY A 234 23.41 2.38 -40.83
N ALA A 235 22.66 2.64 -41.89
CA ALA A 235 21.43 1.93 -42.24
C ALA A 235 21.73 0.52 -42.78
N GLY A 236 20.89 -0.46 -42.40
CA GLY A 236 20.88 -1.80 -42.97
C GLY A 236 19.48 -2.40 -42.88
N ARG A 237 18.81 -2.51 -44.03
CA ARG A 237 17.48 -3.11 -44.24
C ARG A 237 17.57 -4.64 -44.29
N ALA A 238 16.51 -5.34 -43.85
CA ALA A 238 16.04 -6.61 -44.40
C ALA A 238 14.56 -6.79 -43.97
N ALA A 239 13.58 -6.59 -44.85
CA ALA A 239 13.10 -7.49 -45.90
C ALA A 239 12.10 -8.54 -45.38
N SER A 240 10.83 -8.17 -45.52
CA SER A 240 9.63 -9.00 -45.45
C SER A 240 9.52 -9.90 -46.70
N HIS A 241 9.31 -11.21 -46.49
CA HIS A 241 8.89 -12.15 -47.52
C HIS A 241 7.74 -13.02 -47.00
N ALA A 242 6.54 -12.77 -47.53
CA ALA A 242 5.42 -13.69 -47.50
C ALA A 242 4.76 -13.65 -48.89
N GLY A 243 5.03 -14.66 -49.72
CA GLY A 243 4.27 -15.00 -50.92
C GLY A 243 3.68 -16.40 -50.70
N ARG A 244 2.35 -16.53 -50.66
CA ARG A 244 1.44 -16.89 -51.76
C ARG A 244 1.32 -18.40 -52.00
N GLY A 245 0.07 -18.88 -51.97
CA GLY A 245 -0.34 -20.10 -52.69
C GLY A 245 -1.48 -20.90 -52.04
N GLY A 246 -2.73 -20.66 -52.46
CA GLY A 246 -3.73 -21.74 -52.64
C GLY A 246 -3.70 -22.21 -54.11
N PRO A 247 -4.65 -23.03 -54.64
CA PRO A 247 -5.83 -23.69 -54.04
C PRO A 247 -6.06 -25.19 -54.44
N GLY A 248 -6.89 -25.92 -53.66
CA GLY A 248 -7.80 -27.07 -53.99
C GLY A 248 -7.29 -28.34 -54.74
N PRO A 249 -8.14 -29.35 -55.05
CA PRO A 249 -9.26 -29.98 -54.31
C PRO A 249 -9.20 -31.54 -54.26
N GLY A 250 -10.01 -32.16 -53.38
CA GLY A 250 -10.72 -33.44 -53.62
C GLY A 250 -10.02 -34.80 -53.39
N SER A 251 -10.55 -35.62 -52.46
CA SER A 251 -11.18 -36.95 -52.72
C SER A 251 -11.53 -37.73 -51.44
N ALA A 252 -12.68 -38.40 -51.50
CA ALA A 252 -13.49 -39.17 -50.51
C ALA A 252 -12.87 -40.51 -50.02
N PRO A 253 -13.63 -41.52 -49.49
CA PRO A 253 -14.85 -41.57 -48.65
C PRO A 253 -14.68 -42.48 -47.38
N GLY A 254 -15.71 -42.59 -46.53
CA GLY A 254 -16.04 -43.85 -45.84
C GLY A 254 -16.49 -43.76 -44.38
N GLY A 255 -17.68 -44.31 -44.07
CA GLY A 255 -18.09 -44.69 -42.70
C GLY A 255 -19.54 -44.41 -42.35
N ARG A 256 -20.42 -45.40 -42.59
CA ARG A 256 -21.78 -45.52 -42.04
C ARG A 256 -21.75 -46.40 -40.77
N GLU A 257 -22.90 -46.41 -40.07
CA GLU A 257 -23.37 -47.25 -38.95
C GLU A 257 -23.31 -46.52 -37.59
N ARG A 258 -24.38 -46.43 -36.78
CA ARG A 258 -25.78 -46.88 -36.81
C ARG A 258 -26.60 -45.95 -35.92
#